data_AF-A0A644VXK2-F1
#
_entry.id   AF-A0A644VXK2-F1
#
_cell.length_a   1.000
_cell.length_b   1.000
_cell.length_c   1.000
_cell.angle_alpha   90.00
_cell.angle_beta   90.00
_cell.angle_gamma   90.00
#
_symmetry.space_group_name_H-M   'P 1'
#
loop_
_entity.id
_entity.type
_entity.pdbx_description
1 polymer ?
#
loop_
_entity_poly.entity_id
_entity_poly.type
_entity_poly.pdbx_seq_one_letter_code
_entity_poly.pdbx_strand_id
1 'polypeptide(L)'
;MKKKFYLLILLCYPIFQTSFAQNKGNDLDEYNPESVKGRKEFRASKGSCVYIIELLRASQSNDSIAINIFKDEYEIVNMPSRTKDWIVKQDYNKIIQIFSLEENEKYNCRLKLFKGYDPVLLID
;
A
#
# COMPACT_ATOMS: atom_id res chain seq x y z
N MET A 1 24.85 -19.31 -49.00
CA MET A 1 26.24 -19.36 -48.51
C MET A 1 26.86 -17.97 -48.56
N LYS A 2 27.15 -17.38 -47.40
CA LYS A 2 28.40 -16.63 -47.07
C LYS A 2 28.25 -16.12 -45.62
N LYS A 3 28.85 -16.89 -44.71
CA LYS A 3 29.17 -16.52 -43.32
C LYS A 3 30.26 -15.44 -43.33
N LYS A 4 30.28 -14.56 -42.32
CA LYS A 4 31.45 -13.86 -41.73
C LYS A 4 30.96 -13.16 -40.45
N PHE A 5 31.06 -13.77 -39.27
CA PHE A 5 32.18 -13.86 -38.32
C PHE A 5 32.63 -12.52 -37.67
N TYR A 6 32.26 -12.38 -36.37
CA TYR A 6 32.93 -11.77 -35.19
C TYR A 6 33.30 -10.27 -35.16
N LEU A 7 32.93 -9.57 -34.08
CA LEU A 7 33.88 -9.28 -32.97
C LEU A 7 33.19 -8.71 -31.70
N LEU A 8 33.70 -9.14 -30.55
CA LEU A 8 33.38 -8.81 -29.17
C LEU A 8 34.32 -7.68 -28.70
N ILE A 9 33.82 -6.52 -28.24
CA ILE A 9 34.55 -5.54 -27.38
C ILE A 9 33.47 -4.72 -26.63
N LEU A 10 33.10 -5.03 -25.37
CA LEU A 10 33.66 -4.54 -24.08
C LEU A 10 33.78 -3.01 -23.91
N LEU A 11 32.94 -2.50 -22.99
CA LEU A 11 33.13 -1.33 -22.10
C LEU A 11 33.20 0.07 -22.72
N CYS A 12 32.20 0.89 -22.39
CA CYS A 12 32.40 2.28 -21.94
C CYS A 12 31.18 2.77 -21.15
N TYR A 13 31.30 2.78 -19.81
CA TYR A 13 30.59 3.77 -19.00
C TYR A 13 31.24 5.14 -19.24
N PRO A 14 30.48 6.22 -19.04
CA PRO A 14 30.85 7.08 -17.92
C PRO A 14 29.68 7.38 -16.98
N ILE A 15 30.07 7.48 -15.71
CA ILE A 15 29.33 7.97 -14.55
C ILE A 15 29.28 9.52 -14.62
N PHE A 16 28.40 10.13 -13.82
CA PHE A 16 28.21 11.56 -13.50
C PHE A 16 27.06 12.21 -14.31
N GLN A 17 26.03 12.85 -13.72
CA GLN A 17 25.88 13.38 -12.36
C GLN A 17 24.41 13.58 -12.01
N THR A 18 24.07 13.21 -10.77
CA THR A 18 22.84 13.55 -10.07
C THR A 18 22.72 15.06 -9.85
N SER A 19 21.54 15.63 -10.12
CA SER A 19 21.01 16.79 -9.37
C SER A 19 19.58 17.11 -9.77
N PHE A 20 18.61 16.50 -9.09
CA PHE A 20 17.48 17.28 -8.59
C PHE A 20 17.28 16.95 -7.12
N ALA A 21 17.32 18.03 -6.35
CA ALA A 21 17.44 18.05 -4.91
C ALA A 21 16.21 17.49 -4.20
N GLN A 22 16.50 16.85 -3.07
CA GLN A 22 15.57 16.32 -2.08
C GLN A 22 14.58 17.38 -1.58
N ASN A 23 13.30 17.01 -1.44
CA ASN A 23 12.65 16.93 -0.12
C ASN A 23 11.17 16.54 -0.23
N LYS A 24 10.83 15.30 0.18
CA LYS A 24 9.92 15.00 1.31
C LYS A 24 9.53 13.51 1.35
N GLY A 25 10.10 12.78 2.31
CA GLY A 25 9.36 11.86 3.18
C GLY A 25 9.01 10.44 2.69
N ASN A 26 9.93 9.53 2.97
CA ASN A 26 9.76 8.14 3.43
C ASN A 26 9.33 7.05 2.44
N ASP A 27 10.32 6.23 2.08
CA ASP A 27 10.32 4.78 1.86
C ASP A 27 9.09 4.18 1.14
N LEU A 28 9.17 4.14 -0.19
CA LEU A 28 8.68 2.97 -0.92
C LEU A 28 9.71 1.86 -0.69
N ASP A 29 9.57 1.12 0.42
CA ASP A 29 10.19 -0.19 0.54
C ASP A 29 9.63 -1.07 -0.59
N GLU A 30 10.51 -1.42 -1.53
CA GLU A 30 10.28 -2.44 -2.53
C GLU A 30 9.80 -3.72 -1.81
N TYR A 31 8.51 -4.05 -2.00
CA TYR A 31 7.82 -5.07 -1.24
C TYR A 31 8.46 -6.45 -1.47
N ASN A 32 9.20 -6.93 -0.47
CA ASN A 32 9.64 -8.33 -0.39
C ASN A 32 8.71 -9.09 0.59
N PRO A 33 7.76 -9.90 0.09
CA PRO A 33 6.82 -10.65 0.92
C PRO A 33 7.51 -11.64 1.88
N GLU A 34 8.75 -12.07 1.61
CA GLU A 34 9.49 -12.98 2.48
C GLU A 34 10.06 -12.29 3.74
N SER A 35 10.19 -10.96 3.74
CA SER A 35 10.82 -10.20 4.84
C SER A 35 9.89 -9.91 6.03
N VAL A 36 8.58 -10.18 5.89
CA VAL A 36 7.53 -9.84 6.87
C VAL A 36 7.26 -10.97 7.86
N LYS A 37 7.76 -12.18 7.59
CA LYS A 37 7.54 -13.36 8.42
C LYS A 37 8.39 -13.32 9.69
N GLY A 38 7.92 -12.61 10.72
CA GLY A 38 8.49 -12.65 12.08
C GLY A 38 8.75 -11.30 12.77
N ARG A 39 8.38 -10.16 12.19
CA ARG A 39 8.48 -8.86 12.87
C ARG A 39 7.20 -8.56 13.65
N LYS A 40 7.36 -8.05 14.89
CA LYS A 40 6.30 -7.39 15.66
C LYS A 40 5.59 -6.36 14.76
N GLU A 41 4.33 -6.63 14.47
CA GLU A 41 3.26 -5.73 14.01
C GLU A 41 3.72 -4.48 13.23
N PHE A 42 4.29 -4.68 12.04
CA PHE A 42 4.39 -3.57 11.09
C PHE A 42 2.99 -3.29 10.52
N ARG A 43 2.29 -2.31 11.09
CA ARG A 43 0.99 -1.82 10.57
C ARG A 43 1.21 -0.50 9.84
N ALA A 44 0.95 -0.49 8.53
CA ALA A 44 0.99 0.73 7.74
C ALA A 44 -0.09 1.71 8.20
N SER A 45 0.28 2.95 8.51
CA SER A 45 -0.68 3.94 9.04
C SER A 45 -1.66 4.47 7.97
N LYS A 46 -1.26 4.41 6.70
CA LYS A 46 -2.03 4.82 5.52
C LYS A 46 -1.51 4.14 4.26
N GLY A 47 -2.34 4.06 3.23
CA GLY A 47 -1.99 3.52 1.90
C GLY A 47 -3.23 3.32 1.02
N SER A 48 -3.07 2.70 -0.15
CA SER A 48 -4.23 2.22 -0.90
C SER A 48 -4.93 1.12 -0.09
N CYS A 49 -6.25 1.03 -0.18
CA CYS A 49 -7.00 0.01 0.57
C CYS A 49 -6.60 -1.41 0.16
N VAL A 50 -6.26 -1.60 -1.12
CA VAL A 50 -5.73 -2.88 -1.65
C VAL A 50 -4.45 -3.27 -0.92
N TYR A 51 -3.47 -2.36 -0.89
CA TYR A 51 -2.20 -2.59 -0.21
C TYR A 51 -2.38 -2.89 1.28
N ILE A 52 -3.24 -2.13 1.98
CA ILE A 52 -3.51 -2.38 3.40
C ILE A 52 -4.12 -3.76 3.61
N ILE A 53 -5.09 -4.16 2.79
CA ILE A 53 -5.70 -5.50 2.87
C ILE A 53 -4.66 -6.59 2.60
N GLU A 54 -3.81 -6.44 1.58
CA GLU A 54 -2.76 -7.41 1.27
C GLU A 54 -1.72 -7.52 2.39
N LEU A 55 -1.28 -6.40 2.95
CA LEU A 55 -0.37 -6.38 4.10
C LEU A 55 -0.96 -7.11 5.30
N LEU A 56 -2.24 -6.84 5.62
CA LEU A 56 -2.94 -7.51 6.70
C LEU A 56 -3.04 -9.01 6.42
N ARG A 57 -3.42 -9.42 5.22
CA ARG A 57 -3.51 -10.83 4.83
C ARG A 57 -2.17 -11.54 4.88
N ALA A 58 -1.07 -10.89 4.47
CA ALA A 58 0.27 -11.44 4.56
C ALA A 58 0.75 -11.60 6.02
N SER A 59 0.28 -10.73 6.92
CA SER A 59 0.64 -10.75 8.34
C SER A 59 -0.19 -11.72 9.18
N GLN A 60 -1.39 -12.08 8.73
CA GLN A 60 -2.34 -12.92 9.47
C GLN A 60 -2.40 -14.33 8.89
N SER A 61 -2.72 -15.32 9.74
CA SER A 61 -2.90 -16.70 9.30
C SER A 61 -4.26 -16.96 8.62
N ASN A 62 -5.18 -15.99 8.67
CA ASN A 62 -6.55 -16.14 8.19
C ASN A 62 -7.10 -14.80 7.63
N ASP A 63 -7.63 -14.85 6.40
CA ASP A 63 -8.21 -13.70 5.70
C ASP A 63 -9.37 -13.06 6.48
N SER A 64 -10.19 -13.84 7.19
CA SER A 64 -11.27 -13.30 8.01
C SER A 64 -10.75 -12.44 9.17
N ILE A 65 -9.62 -12.83 9.78
CA ILE A 65 -8.99 -12.05 10.85
C ILE A 65 -8.41 -10.76 10.26
N ALA A 66 -7.71 -10.85 9.13
CA ALA A 66 -7.17 -9.68 8.43
C ALA A 66 -8.27 -8.66 8.09
N ILE A 67 -9.41 -9.12 7.57
CA ILE A 67 -10.52 -8.23 7.22
C ILE A 67 -11.26 -7.69 8.45
N ASN A 68 -11.34 -8.43 9.55
CA ASN A 68 -11.88 -7.88 10.81
C ASN A 68 -10.99 -6.74 11.33
N ILE A 69 -9.66 -6.93 11.34
CA ILE A 69 -8.71 -5.86 11.69
C ILE A 69 -8.89 -4.65 10.76
N PHE A 70 -9.02 -4.88 9.46
CA PHE A 70 -9.29 -3.81 8.49
C PHE A 70 -10.56 -3.01 8.85
N LYS A 71 -11.67 -3.69 9.11
CA LYS A 71 -12.95 -3.05 9.48
C LYS A 71 -12.86 -2.26 10.77
N ASP A 72 -12.15 -2.79 11.76
CA ASP A 72 -12.08 -2.22 13.10
C ASP A 72 -11.13 -1.03 13.16
N GLU A 73 -9.99 -1.11 12.48
CA GLU A 73 -8.89 -0.17 12.66
C GLU A 73 -8.73 0.84 11.54
N TYR A 74 -9.19 0.54 10.33
CA TYR A 74 -8.99 1.40 9.16
C TYR A 74 -10.30 2.07 8.73
N GLU A 75 -10.16 3.26 8.16
CA GLU A 75 -11.23 3.95 7.46
C GLU A 75 -10.86 4.22 6.00
N ILE A 76 -11.85 4.10 5.12
CA ILE A 76 -11.73 4.44 3.71
C ILE A 76 -11.99 5.95 3.56
N VAL A 77 -11.02 6.68 3.02
CA VAL A 77 -11.00 8.16 3.04
C VAL A 77 -11.87 8.76 1.94
N ASN A 78 -11.70 8.30 0.70
CA ASN A 78 -12.26 8.91 -0.51
C ASN A 78 -13.39 8.08 -1.14
N MET A 79 -14.22 7.46 -0.30
CA MET A 79 -15.39 6.68 -0.73
C MET A 79 -16.68 7.27 -0.12
N PRO A 80 -17.81 7.30 -0.87
CA PRO A 80 -19.09 7.76 -0.35
C PRO A 80 -19.51 7.02 0.92
N SER A 81 -20.07 7.72 1.90
CA SER A 81 -20.41 7.14 3.22
C SER A 81 -21.33 5.92 3.10
N ARG A 82 -22.40 6.01 2.28
CA ARG A 82 -23.32 4.89 2.05
C ARG A 82 -22.60 3.64 1.52
N THR A 83 -21.61 3.82 0.64
CA THR A 83 -20.83 2.71 0.09
C THR A 83 -19.94 2.11 1.16
N LYS A 84 -19.28 2.93 2.00
CA LYS A 84 -18.48 2.46 3.13
C LYS A 84 -19.32 1.62 4.10
N ASP A 85 -20.49 2.13 4.48
CA ASP A 85 -21.42 1.45 5.39
C ASP A 85 -21.91 0.11 4.83
N TRP A 86 -22.05 0.01 3.50
CA TRP A 86 -22.39 -1.24 2.83
C TRP A 86 -21.21 -2.22 2.80
N ILE A 87 -19.99 -1.76 2.49
CA ILE A 87 -18.77 -2.59 2.45
C ILE A 87 -18.48 -3.24 3.80
N VAL A 88 -18.54 -2.49 4.90
CA VAL A 88 -18.20 -3.02 6.23
C VAL A 88 -19.15 -4.15 6.68
N LYS A 89 -20.35 -4.22 6.10
CA LYS A 89 -21.34 -5.28 6.37
C LYS A 89 -21.14 -6.54 5.51
N GLN A 90 -20.31 -6.49 4.46
CA GLN A 90 -20.06 -7.64 3.60
C GLN A 90 -19.17 -8.67 4.29
N ASP A 91 -19.22 -9.91 3.81
CA ASP A 91 -18.30 -10.96 4.23
C ASP A 91 -16.86 -10.67 3.77
N TYR A 92 -15.90 -11.32 4.40
CA TYR A 92 -14.48 -11.05 4.14
C TYR A 92 -14.06 -11.36 2.70
N ASN A 93 -14.61 -12.41 2.07
CA ASN A 93 -14.29 -12.75 0.68
C ASN A 93 -14.80 -11.67 -0.27
N LYS A 94 -16.02 -11.17 -0.04
CA LYS A 94 -16.60 -10.12 -0.86
C LYS A 94 -15.82 -8.81 -0.75
N ILE A 95 -15.33 -8.46 0.43
CA ILE A 95 -14.50 -7.26 0.64
C ILE A 95 -13.18 -7.38 -0.12
N ILE A 96 -12.51 -8.53 -0.03
CA ILE A 96 -11.29 -8.80 -0.79
C ILE A 96 -11.57 -8.64 -2.29
N GLN A 97 -12.62 -9.30 -2.80
CA GLN A 97 -12.99 -9.20 -4.22
C GLN A 97 -13.26 -7.77 -4.67
N ILE A 98 -13.97 -6.96 -3.86
CA ILE A 98 -14.23 -5.55 -4.17
C ILE A 98 -12.91 -4.80 -4.35
N PHE A 99 -11.98 -4.92 -3.40
CA PHE A 99 -10.72 -4.17 -3.46
C PHE A 99 -9.70 -4.78 -4.43
N SER A 100 -9.87 -6.01 -4.91
CA SER A 100 -9.07 -6.57 -6.00
C SER A 100 -9.45 -6.06 -7.40
N LEU A 101 -10.52 -5.26 -7.53
CA LEU A 101 -10.92 -4.65 -8.79
C LEU A 101 -10.08 -3.39 -9.08
N GLU A 102 -9.56 -3.29 -10.29
CA GLU A 102 -8.71 -2.17 -10.76
C GLU A 102 -9.39 -0.81 -10.52
N GLU A 103 -10.71 -0.70 -10.75
CA GLU A 103 -11.45 0.55 -10.54
C GLU A 103 -11.47 1.04 -9.08
N ASN A 104 -11.11 0.18 -8.13
CA ASN A 104 -11.13 0.40 -6.69
C ASN A 104 -9.74 0.65 -6.10
N GLU A 105 -8.67 0.56 -6.90
CA GLU A 105 -7.30 0.93 -6.49
C GLU A 105 -7.18 2.41 -6.08
N LYS A 106 -8.05 3.26 -6.64
CA LYS A 106 -8.14 4.69 -6.30
C LYS A 106 -8.51 4.95 -4.83
N TYR A 107 -9.02 3.96 -4.10
CA TYR A 107 -9.46 4.15 -2.73
C TYR A 107 -8.30 4.04 -1.74
N ASN A 108 -8.20 5.03 -0.87
CA ASN A 108 -7.18 5.12 0.17
C ASN A 108 -7.76 4.78 1.53
N CYS A 109 -6.94 4.10 2.32
CA CYS A 109 -7.23 3.69 3.68
C CYS A 109 -6.22 4.29 4.65
N ARG A 110 -6.68 4.61 5.86
CA ARG A 110 -5.82 5.06 6.97
C ARG A 110 -6.34 4.53 8.29
N LEU A 111 -5.46 4.40 9.27
CA LEU A 111 -5.83 4.03 10.63
C LEU A 111 -6.75 5.10 11.26
N LYS A 112 -7.87 4.66 11.86
CA LYS A 112 -8.86 5.52 12.53
C LYS A 112 -8.28 6.34 13.68
N LEU A 113 -7.27 5.79 14.37
CA LEU A 113 -6.57 6.46 15.47
C LEU A 113 -5.82 7.72 15.03
N PHE A 114 -5.53 7.86 13.73
CA PHE A 114 -4.89 9.04 13.15
C PHE A 114 -5.90 9.98 12.49
N LYS A 115 -7.18 9.97 12.92
CA LYS A 115 -8.08 11.11 12.67
C LYS A 115 -7.42 12.32 13.30
N GLY A 116 -6.74 13.12 12.48
CA GLY A 116 -6.08 14.33 12.91
C GLY A 116 -7.04 15.11 13.80
N TYR A 117 -6.58 15.46 15.00
CA TYR A 117 -7.29 16.43 15.83
C TYR A 117 -7.60 17.62 14.93
N ASP A 118 -8.88 17.91 14.72
CA ASP A 118 -9.27 19.22 14.21
C ASP A 118 -8.60 20.22 15.16
N PRO A 119 -7.75 21.14 14.67
CA PRO A 119 -7.23 22.18 15.54
C PRO A 119 -8.45 22.93 16.06
N VAL A 120 -8.82 22.68 17.32
CA VAL A 120 -9.78 23.50 18.04
C VAL A 120 -9.18 24.90 17.99
N LEU A 121 -9.77 25.76 17.18
CA LEU A 121 -9.50 27.19 17.17
C LEU A 121 -9.90 27.70 18.55
N LEU A 122 -8.94 27.73 19.47
CA LEU A 122 -9.02 28.52 20.69
C LEU A 122 -8.98 29.98 20.22
N ILE A 123 -10.17 30.57 20.06
CA ILE A 123 -10.33 32.01 19.96
C ILE A 123 -10.40 32.49 21.42
N ASP A 124 -9.31 33.10 21.89
CA ASP A 124 -9.34 33.96 23.09
C ASP A 124 -10.00 35.31 22.77
#